data_AF-A0A2T3Y1I5-F1
#
_entry.id   AF-A0A2T3Y1I5-F1
#
_cell.length_a   1.000
_cell.length_b   1.000
_cell.length_c   1.000
_cell.angle_alpha   90.00
_cell.angle_beta   90.00
_cell.angle_gamma   90.00
#
_symmetry.space_group_name_H-M   'P 1'
#
loop_
_entity.id
_entity.type
_entity.pdbx_description
1 polymer ?
#
loop_
_entity_poly.entity_id
_entity_poly.type
_entity_poly.pdbx_seq_one_letter_code
_entity_poly.pdbx_strand_id
1 'polypeptide(L)'
;MTRTLRSVVREGAASRAVFAAALCSALAGCGASSPLFTRDGRPTTLVQCPAQGPLTACTDNARGICGGGIDIVKESTDNGTRSLVFACKPR
;
A
#
# COMPACT_ATOMS: atom_id res chain seq x y z
N MET A 1 -33.12 -10.91 -19.48
CA MET A 1 -32.63 -9.76 -20.26
C MET A 1 -31.24 -9.37 -19.76
N THR A 2 -30.24 -9.72 -20.57
CA THR A 2 -28.79 -9.64 -20.37
C THR A 2 -28.26 -8.22 -20.61
N ARG A 3 -27.49 -7.65 -19.66
CA ARG A 3 -26.77 -6.39 -19.88
C ARG A 3 -25.31 -6.65 -20.25
N THR A 4 -24.99 -6.10 -21.39
CA THR A 4 -23.88 -6.38 -22.28
C THR A 4 -22.56 -5.84 -21.75
N LEU A 5 -21.56 -6.72 -21.69
CA LEU A 5 -20.14 -6.38 -21.61
C LEU A 5 -19.77 -5.50 -22.82
N ARG A 6 -19.18 -4.33 -22.57
CA ARG A 6 -18.48 -3.57 -23.61
C ARG A 6 -17.06 -3.27 -23.16
N SER A 7 -16.21 -4.24 -23.45
CA SER A 7 -14.78 -4.11 -23.64
C SER A 7 -14.48 -2.89 -24.52
N VAL A 8 -13.85 -1.88 -23.96
CA VAL A 8 -13.11 -0.88 -24.75
C VAL A 8 -11.70 -1.42 -24.91
N VAL A 9 -11.55 -2.31 -25.88
CA VAL A 9 -10.29 -2.51 -26.60
C VAL A 9 -10.24 -1.41 -27.64
N ARG A 10 -9.22 -0.55 -27.56
CA ARG A 10 -8.81 0.38 -28.61
C ARG A 10 -7.28 0.42 -28.54
N GLU A 11 -6.63 -0.53 -29.24
CA GLU A 11 -5.97 -0.32 -30.55
C GLU A 11 -4.86 0.74 -30.44
N GLY A 12 -3.56 0.47 -30.66
CA GLY A 12 -2.83 -0.68 -31.12
C GLY A 12 -1.42 -0.19 -31.47
N ALA A 13 -0.38 -0.88 -30.98
CA ALA A 13 0.97 -0.95 -31.57
C ALA A 13 1.91 -1.67 -30.58
N ALA A 14 2.69 -2.62 -31.10
CA ALA A 14 3.91 -3.16 -30.49
C ALA A 14 3.75 -4.13 -29.29
N SER A 15 3.19 -5.30 -29.57
CA SER A 15 3.79 -6.65 -29.57
C SER A 15 5.09 -7.00 -28.79
N ARG A 16 5.60 -6.18 -27.86
CA ARG A 16 6.84 -6.46 -27.07
C ARG A 16 6.79 -6.01 -25.61
N ALA A 17 5.69 -5.42 -25.15
CA ALA A 17 5.59 -4.84 -23.80
C ALA A 17 4.72 -5.65 -22.82
N VAL A 18 4.23 -6.83 -23.22
CA VAL A 18 3.28 -7.62 -22.41
C VAL A 18 3.91 -8.18 -21.12
N PHE A 19 5.23 -8.30 -21.04
CA PHE A 19 5.91 -8.77 -19.82
C PHE A 19 6.34 -7.67 -18.84
N ALA A 20 6.39 -6.40 -19.25
CA ALA A 20 6.86 -5.32 -18.37
C ALA A 20 5.75 -4.64 -17.58
N ALA A 21 4.50 -4.67 -18.06
CA ALA A 21 3.39 -3.96 -17.42
C ALA A 21 2.72 -4.74 -16.27
N ALA A 22 2.94 -6.06 -16.17
CA ALA A 22 2.30 -6.89 -15.14
C ALA A 22 2.91 -6.74 -13.74
N LEU A 23 4.09 -6.13 -13.61
CA LEU A 23 4.78 -5.97 -12.32
C LEU A 23 4.39 -4.68 -11.59
N CYS A 24 3.78 -3.71 -12.27
CA CYS A 24 3.43 -2.41 -11.66
C CYS A 24 2.10 -2.43 -10.89
N SER A 25 1.23 -3.42 -11.09
CA SER A 25 -0.03 -3.54 -10.33
C SER A 25 0.16 -4.12 -8.92
N ALA A 26 1.35 -4.65 -8.59
CA ALA A 26 1.68 -5.06 -7.22
C ALA A 26 2.02 -3.87 -6.29
N LEU A 27 2.18 -2.65 -6.84
CA LEU A 27 2.42 -1.43 -6.06
C LEU A 27 1.14 -0.59 -5.87
N ALA A 28 -0.04 -1.22 -5.91
CA ALA A 28 -1.33 -0.60 -5.57
C ALA A 28 -1.47 -0.25 -4.07
N GLY A 29 -0.35 0.05 -3.41
CA GLY A 29 -0.23 0.49 -2.02
C GLY A 29 0.34 1.91 -1.87
N CYS A 30 0.32 2.74 -2.92
CA CYS A 30 0.51 4.20 -2.78
C CYS A 30 -0.72 4.83 -2.10
N GLY A 31 -1.02 4.40 -0.88
CA GLY A 31 -2.17 4.82 -0.09
C GLY A 31 -1.98 6.23 0.45
N ALA A 32 -2.35 7.24 -0.34
CA ALA A 32 -2.59 8.59 0.16
C ALA A 32 -3.96 8.65 0.86
N SER A 33 -4.13 7.89 1.94
CA SER A 33 -5.19 8.17 2.91
C SER A 33 -4.76 9.38 3.73
N SER A 34 -5.62 10.41 3.83
CA SER A 34 -5.36 11.65 4.55
C SER A 34 -4.58 11.39 5.85
N PRO A 35 -3.44 12.06 6.08
CA PRO A 35 -2.59 11.76 7.22
C PRO A 35 -3.39 12.01 8.50
N LEU A 36 -3.68 10.94 9.24
CA LEU A 36 -4.18 11.04 10.60
C LEU A 36 -3.05 11.59 11.45
N PHE A 37 -2.96 12.91 11.57
CA PHE A 37 -1.88 13.54 12.31
C PHE A 37 -1.73 12.90 13.70
N THR A 38 -0.52 12.42 13.99
CA THR A 38 -0.14 12.06 15.35
C THR A 38 -0.37 13.26 16.27
N ARG A 39 -0.56 13.03 17.57
CA ARG A 39 -0.73 14.10 18.57
C ARG A 39 0.34 15.21 18.47
N ASP A 40 1.54 14.86 18.01
CA ASP A 40 2.67 15.75 17.77
C ASP A 40 2.67 16.47 16.39
N GLY A 41 1.60 16.35 15.60
CA GLY A 41 1.45 17.01 14.30
C GLY A 41 2.15 16.34 13.11
N ARG A 42 2.82 15.20 13.32
CA ARG A 42 3.53 14.48 12.24
C ARG A 42 2.54 13.78 11.29
N PRO A 43 2.79 13.78 9.97
CA PRO A 43 1.98 13.03 9.04
C PRO A 43 2.14 11.53 9.31
N THR A 44 1.02 10.81 9.40
CA THR A 44 1.03 9.35 9.49
C THR A 44 0.77 8.72 8.14
N THR A 45 1.34 7.53 7.95
CA THR A 45 1.10 6.67 6.81
C THR A 45 0.44 5.38 7.28
N LEU A 46 -0.39 4.78 6.43
CA LEU A 46 -1.03 3.49 6.67
C LEU A 46 -0.43 2.47 5.71
N VAL A 47 0.04 1.35 6.27
CA VAL A 47 0.45 0.17 5.49
C VAL A 47 -0.47 -1.00 5.84
N GLN A 48 -0.81 -1.80 4.83
CA GLN A 48 -1.58 -3.02 5.00
C GLN A 48 -0.71 -4.22 4.67
N CYS A 49 -0.74 -5.20 5.54
CA CYS A 49 0.06 -6.41 5.45
C CYS A 49 -0.83 -7.62 5.73
N PRO A 50 -0.52 -8.81 5.19
CA PRO A 50 -1.21 -10.02 5.60
C PRO A 50 -1.05 -10.21 7.11
N ALA A 51 -2.17 -10.48 7.80
CA ALA A 51 -2.15 -10.79 9.22
C ALA A 51 -1.55 -12.18 9.49
N GLN A 52 -1.57 -13.04 8.48
CA GLN A 52 -0.95 -14.35 8.42
C GLN A 52 0.57 -14.16 8.21
N GLY A 53 1.26 -13.70 9.24
CA GLY A 53 2.70 -13.47 9.20
C GLY A 53 3.24 -12.69 10.40
N PRO A 54 4.57 -12.66 10.56
CA PRO A 54 5.19 -11.89 11.63
C PRO A 54 4.98 -10.39 11.39
N LEU A 55 4.74 -9.64 12.47
CA LEU A 55 4.61 -8.19 12.43
C LEU A 55 5.84 -7.50 11.83
N THR A 56 7.01 -8.13 11.97
CA THR A 56 8.29 -7.60 11.51
C THR A 56 8.27 -7.22 10.03
N ALA A 57 7.68 -8.06 9.17
CA ALA A 57 7.56 -7.78 7.74
C ALA A 57 6.79 -6.47 7.46
N CYS A 58 5.76 -6.19 8.26
CA CYS A 58 4.98 -4.97 8.13
C CYS A 58 5.77 -3.75 8.61
N THR A 59 6.47 -3.89 9.74
CA THR A 59 7.32 -2.82 10.26
C THR A 59 8.56 -2.57 9.38
N ASP A 60 9.09 -3.59 8.72
CA ASP A 60 10.24 -3.44 7.81
C ASP A 60 9.83 -2.74 6.52
N ASN A 61 8.62 -2.99 6.00
CA ASN A 61 8.06 -2.19 4.91
C ASN A 61 7.90 -0.71 5.31
N ALA A 62 7.33 -0.46 6.49
CA ALA A 62 7.18 0.90 7.03
C ALA A 62 8.55 1.59 7.25
N ARG A 63 9.57 0.87 7.72
CA ARG A 63 10.95 1.38 7.83
C ARG A 63 11.55 1.71 6.46
N GLY A 64 11.25 0.91 5.44
CA GLY A 64 11.63 1.19 4.05
C GLY A 64 11.02 2.49 3.53
N ILE A 65 9.75 2.76 3.87
CA ILE A 65 9.05 4.01 3.52
C ILE A 65 9.73 5.22 4.18
N CYS A 66 10.08 5.11 5.46
CA CYS A 66 10.73 6.22 6.19
C CYS A 66 12.24 6.33 5.95
N GLY A 67 12.88 5.31 5.37
CA GLY A 67 14.33 5.20 5.30
C GLY A 67 15.00 5.24 6.68
N GLY A 68 14.35 4.69 7.72
CA GLY A 68 14.79 4.82 9.10
C GLY A 68 13.79 4.34 10.14
N GLY A 69 13.85 4.93 11.33
CA GLY A 69 12.96 4.59 12.44
C GLY A 69 11.51 4.99 12.17
N ILE A 70 10.59 4.16 12.67
CA ILE A 70 9.15 4.42 12.63
C ILE A 70 8.58 4.47 14.04
N ASP A 71 7.48 5.19 14.18
CA ASP A 71 6.67 5.26 15.39
C ASP A 71 5.29 4.68 15.08
N ILE A 72 4.94 3.57 15.72
CA ILE A 72 3.65 2.89 15.46
C ILE A 72 2.57 3.62 16.26
N VAL A 73 1.64 4.23 15.54
CA VAL A 73 0.53 5.01 16.12
C VAL A 73 -0.66 4.12 16.41
N LYS A 74 -0.96 3.22 15.48
CA LYS A 74 -2.07 2.28 15.61
C LYS A 74 -1.79 1.01 14.83
N GLU A 75 -2.06 -0.12 15.44
CA GLU A 75 -2.12 -1.41 14.77
C GLU A 75 -3.55 -1.93 14.87
N SER A 76 -4.08 -2.48 13.79
CA SER A 76 -5.38 -3.13 13.77
C SER A 76 -5.34 -4.30 12.82
N THR A 77 -6.02 -5.38 13.15
CA THR A 77 -6.11 -6.57 12.29
C THR A 77 -7.58 -6.83 12.02
N ASP A 78 -7.95 -6.88 10.75
CA ASP A 78 -9.33 -7.08 10.30
C ASP A 78 -9.35 -8.03 9.10
N ASN A 79 -10.22 -9.05 9.13
CA ASN A 79 -10.42 -10.01 8.03
C ASN A 79 -9.12 -10.58 7.42
N GLY A 80 -8.12 -10.88 8.25
CA GLY A 80 -6.83 -11.42 7.79
C GLY A 80 -5.87 -10.38 7.19
N THR A 81 -6.21 -9.09 7.28
CA THR A 81 -5.35 -7.97 6.89
C THR A 81 -4.98 -7.16 8.13
N ARG A 82 -3.69 -6.96 8.37
CA ARG A 82 -3.16 -6.06 9.39
C ARG A 82 -2.93 -4.68 8.80
N SER A 83 -3.62 -3.69 9.33
CA SER A 83 -3.39 -2.27 9.09
C SER A 83 -2.46 -1.71 10.18
N LEU A 84 -1.34 -1.14 9.76
CA LEU A 84 -0.38 -0.49 10.63
C LEU A 84 -0.27 0.99 10.23
N VAL A 85 -0.69 1.87 11.13
CA VAL A 85 -0.56 3.31 11.01
C VAL A 85 0.71 3.73 11.76
N PHE A 86 1.60 4.42 11.08
CA PHE A 86 2.89 4.82 11.62
C PHE A 86 3.27 6.24 11.20
N ALA A 87 4.15 6.87 11.96
CA ALA A 87 4.82 8.11 11.60
C ALA A 87 6.33 7.85 11.45
N CYS A 88 6.97 8.59 10.54
CA CYS A 88 8.43 8.55 10.46
C CYS A 88 9.06 9.27 11.65
N LYS A 89 10.10 8.68 12.24
CA LYS A 89 10.88 9.38 13.26
C LYS A 89 11.74 10.47 12.59
N PRO A 90 11.88 11.65 13.23
CA PRO A 90 12.88 12.61 12.80
C PRO A 90 14.26 11.95 12.85
N ARG A 91 15.11 12.27 11.88
CA ARG A 91 16.52 11.87 11.88
C ARG A 91 17.34 12.77 12.77
#